data_AF-A0A963MWU1-F1
#
_entry.id   AF-A0A963MWU1-F1
#
_cell.length_a   1.000
_cell.length_b   1.000
_cell.length_c   1.000
_cell.angle_alpha   90.00
_cell.angle_beta   90.00
_cell.angle_gamma   90.00
#
_symmetry.space_group_name_H-M   'P 1'
#
loop_
_entity.id
_entity.type
_entity.pdbx_description
1 polymer ?
#
loop_
_entity_poly.entity_id
_entity_poly.type
_entity_poly.pdbx_seq_one_letter_code
_entity_poly.pdbx_strand_id
1 'polypeptide(L)'
;CEPYMSCDDVLMRERSDEIVRGIAIFRDLLDARRVLIGIEDNKPAAVAAMQAAVQAQGEDYQVVAVPTRYPAGGAKQLIRVLTGKEVPASKRSTELGVQCFNVGTVYSAYRALAFGEPVISRIVTLTGNLERPRNWEVRLGTPLHELLALGKPKDDTDRYLMGGPMMGFALPGLDAPVVKATNCVIAASPTMFPPNPPEMPCIRCGACAEV
;
A
#
# COMPACT_ATOMS: atom_id res chain seq x y z
N CYS A 1 -4.81 5.04 0.08
CA CYS A 1 -5.82 5.75 -0.72
C CYS A 1 -6.66 4.77 -1.52
N GLU A 2 -6.07 3.66 -1.93
CA GLU A 2 -6.79 2.48 -2.40
C GLU A 2 -7.87 2.08 -1.37
N PRO A 3 -9.14 1.95 -1.76
CA PRO A 3 -10.19 1.51 -0.84
C PRO A 3 -9.90 0.12 -0.26
N TYR A 4 -10.51 -0.20 0.88
CA TYR A 4 -10.37 -1.46 1.61
C TYR A 4 -9.00 -1.76 2.23
N MET A 5 -7.91 -1.19 1.74
CA MET A 5 -6.55 -1.51 2.18
C MET A 5 -6.11 -0.71 3.42
N SER A 6 -5.68 -1.41 4.47
CA SER A 6 -5.27 -0.82 5.76
C SER A 6 -3.97 -1.42 6.34
N CYS A 7 -3.26 -2.26 5.58
CA CYS A 7 -2.03 -2.91 6.05
C CYS A 7 -0.95 -1.89 6.49
N ASP A 8 -0.79 -0.82 5.70
CA ASP A 8 0.21 0.22 5.97
C ASP A 8 -0.22 1.13 7.13
N ASP A 9 -1.54 1.31 7.37
CA ASP A 9 -2.06 1.99 8.56
C ASP A 9 -1.64 1.25 9.83
N VAL A 10 -1.90 -0.06 9.88
CA VAL A 10 -1.50 -0.90 11.01
C VAL A 10 0.02 -0.91 11.17
N LEU A 11 0.77 -1.02 10.07
CA LEU A 11 2.23 -0.99 10.15
C LEU A 11 2.75 0.31 10.79
N MET A 12 2.23 1.46 10.37
CA MET A 12 2.62 2.76 10.93
C MET A 12 2.22 2.92 12.39
N ARG A 13 1.10 2.34 12.82
CA ARG A 13 0.65 2.42 14.21
C ARG A 13 1.45 1.53 15.15
N GLU A 14 1.76 0.32 14.72
CA GLU A 14 2.37 -0.71 15.57
C GLU A 14 3.90 -0.71 15.51
N ARG A 15 4.50 -0.17 14.42
CA ARG A 15 5.96 -0.23 14.17
C ARG A 15 6.55 1.13 13.73
N SER A 16 5.96 2.24 14.19
CA SER A 16 6.40 3.61 13.85
C SER A 16 7.88 3.84 14.16
N ASP A 17 8.37 3.40 15.32
CA ASP A 17 9.76 3.58 15.73
C ASP A 17 10.75 2.94 14.75
N GLU A 18 10.46 1.71 14.33
CA GLU A 18 11.28 0.97 13.37
C GLU A 18 11.23 1.61 11.97
N ILE A 19 10.07 2.15 11.57
CA ILE A 19 9.96 2.91 10.32
C ILE A 19 10.86 4.15 10.38
N VAL A 20 10.80 4.95 11.44
CA VAL A 20 11.62 6.17 11.59
C VAL A 20 13.11 5.85 11.56
N ARG A 21 13.56 4.76 12.20
CA ARG A 21 14.95 4.28 12.09
C ARG A 21 15.33 3.88 10.68
N GLY A 22 14.43 3.22 9.95
CA GLY A 22 14.63 2.91 8.53
C GLY A 22 14.72 4.16 7.65
N ILE A 23 13.91 5.19 7.96
CA ILE A 23 13.97 6.48 7.27
C ILE A 23 15.35 7.12 7.48
N ALA A 24 15.91 7.08 8.69
CA ALA A 24 17.24 7.63 8.96
C ALA A 24 18.34 6.97 8.10
N ILE A 25 18.30 5.64 7.96
CA ILE A 25 19.21 4.92 7.07
C ILE A 25 19.07 5.42 5.63
N PHE A 26 17.84 5.58 5.14
CA PHE A 26 17.59 6.00 3.76
C PHE A 26 18.01 7.45 3.54
N ARG A 27 17.77 8.32 4.52
CA ARG A 27 18.20 9.71 4.51
C ARG A 27 19.71 9.80 4.33
N ASP A 28 20.46 9.06 5.14
CA ASP A 28 21.92 9.09 5.14
C ASP A 28 22.51 8.52 3.84
N LEU A 29 21.96 7.41 3.33
CA LEU A 29 22.40 6.80 2.08
C LEU A 29 22.12 7.65 0.84
N LEU A 30 21.05 8.44 0.87
CA LEU A 30 20.61 9.27 -0.26
C LEU A 30 21.03 10.74 -0.13
N ASP A 31 21.71 11.11 0.96
CA ASP A 31 22.01 12.50 1.32
C ASP A 31 20.76 13.41 1.24
N ALA A 32 19.64 12.90 1.75
CA ALA A 32 18.35 13.57 1.63
C ALA A 32 18.25 14.76 2.60
N ARG A 33 18.18 15.98 2.05
CA ARG A 33 18.09 17.22 2.84
C ARG A 33 16.77 17.44 3.57
N ARG A 34 15.70 16.77 3.14
CA ARG A 34 14.36 16.90 3.72
C ARG A 34 13.62 15.57 3.62
N VAL A 35 13.00 15.18 4.71
CA VAL A 35 12.15 13.99 4.80
C VAL A 35 10.71 14.41 5.02
N LEU A 36 9.81 13.89 4.17
CA LEU A 36 8.37 14.10 4.24
C LEU A 36 7.66 12.75 4.35
N ILE A 37 6.81 12.60 5.36
CA ILE A 37 6.02 11.40 5.60
C ILE A 37 4.56 11.76 5.33
N GLY A 38 4.08 11.46 4.12
CA GLY A 38 2.70 11.70 3.73
C GLY A 38 1.77 10.57 4.17
N ILE A 39 0.77 10.88 4.99
CA ILE A 39 -0.20 9.91 5.50
C ILE A 39 -1.60 10.46 5.23
N GLU A 40 -2.54 9.64 4.77
CA GLU A 40 -3.89 10.14 4.50
C GLU A 40 -4.60 10.62 5.78
N ASP A 41 -5.34 11.73 5.67
CA ASP A 41 -6.04 12.40 6.77
C ASP A 41 -7.11 11.53 7.45
N ASN A 42 -7.58 10.47 6.78
CA ASN A 42 -8.47 9.48 7.36
C ASN A 42 -7.77 8.47 8.29
N LYS A 43 -6.46 8.61 8.55
CA LYS A 43 -5.66 7.77 9.45
C LYS A 43 -5.04 8.56 10.60
N PRO A 44 -5.85 9.22 11.46
CA PRO A 44 -5.32 10.06 12.53
C PRO A 44 -4.43 9.30 13.52
N ALA A 45 -4.71 8.02 13.76
CA ALA A 45 -3.89 7.18 14.65
C ALA A 45 -2.48 6.92 14.08
N ALA A 46 -2.35 6.66 12.77
CA ALA A 46 -1.04 6.51 12.13
C ALA A 46 -0.26 7.83 12.11
N VAL A 47 -0.94 8.96 11.86
CA VAL A 47 -0.34 10.29 11.93
C VAL A 47 0.25 10.54 13.31
N ALA A 48 -0.55 10.32 14.37
CA ALA A 48 -0.11 10.51 15.74
C ALA A 48 1.05 9.58 16.13
N ALA A 49 0.98 8.29 15.77
CA ALA A 49 2.04 7.32 16.07
C ALA A 49 3.37 7.67 15.38
N MET A 50 3.32 8.09 14.12
CA MET A 50 4.51 8.51 13.37
C MET A 50 5.09 9.82 13.92
N GLN A 51 4.25 10.80 14.27
CA GLN A 51 4.71 12.06 14.90
C GLN A 51 5.40 11.80 16.24
N ALA A 52 4.82 10.95 17.08
CA ALA A 52 5.40 10.58 18.36
C ALA A 52 6.76 9.88 18.18
N ALA A 53 6.87 8.94 17.24
CA ALA A 53 8.12 8.24 16.96
C ALA A 53 9.23 9.17 16.43
N VAL A 54 8.88 10.11 15.53
CA VAL A 54 9.82 11.13 15.03
C VAL A 54 10.33 12.00 16.19
N GLN A 55 9.42 12.49 17.04
CA GLN A 55 9.77 13.31 18.20
C GLN A 55 10.65 12.55 19.20
N ALA A 56 10.30 11.30 19.50
CA ALA A 56 11.04 10.46 20.45
C ALA A 56 12.48 10.17 20.00
N GLN A 57 12.72 10.12 18.69
CA GLN A 57 14.05 9.90 18.10
C GLN A 57 14.82 11.20 17.85
N GLY A 58 14.22 12.36 18.12
CA GLY A 58 14.87 13.66 17.93
C GLY A 58 15.10 14.04 16.46
N GLU A 59 14.33 13.46 15.55
CA GLU A 59 14.43 13.70 14.11
C GLU A 59 13.56 14.90 13.69
N ASP A 60 13.93 15.59 12.61
CA ASP A 60 13.23 16.77 12.09
C ASP A 60 12.25 16.46 10.93
N TYR A 61 11.86 15.19 10.81
CA TYR A 61 11.00 14.70 9.73
C TYR A 61 9.60 15.30 9.82
N GLN A 62 9.01 15.66 8.66
CA GLN A 62 7.69 16.27 8.64
C GLN A 62 6.62 15.23 8.32
N VAL A 63 5.77 14.92 9.30
CA VAL A 63 4.58 14.10 9.10
C VAL A 63 3.43 15.00 8.62
N VAL A 64 2.96 14.77 7.40
CA VAL A 64 1.97 15.60 6.72
C VAL A 64 0.72 14.78 6.43
N ALA A 65 -0.41 15.21 7.00
CA ALA A 65 -1.71 14.68 6.63
C ALA A 65 -2.07 15.13 5.20
N VAL A 66 -2.35 14.17 4.31
CA VAL A 66 -2.73 14.44 2.92
C VAL A 66 -4.20 14.08 2.67
N PRO A 67 -4.92 14.79 1.78
CA PRO A 67 -6.33 14.50 1.53
C PRO A 67 -6.56 13.06 1.09
N THR A 68 -7.54 12.38 1.71
CA THR A 68 -7.97 11.03 1.31
C THR A 68 -8.76 11.06 0.01
N ARG A 69 -8.06 11.22 -1.13
CA ARG A 69 -8.67 11.20 -2.46
C ARG A 69 -7.83 10.35 -3.39
N TYR A 70 -8.39 9.29 -3.99
CA TYR A 70 -7.67 8.53 -5.01
C TYR A 70 -7.43 9.43 -6.25
N PRO A 71 -6.24 9.45 -6.88
CA PRO A 71 -5.04 8.63 -6.60
C PRO A 71 -3.92 9.38 -5.82
N ALA A 72 -4.23 10.13 -4.76
CA ALA A 72 -3.25 10.94 -4.02
C ALA A 72 -2.09 10.13 -3.41
N GLY A 73 -2.28 8.83 -3.15
CA GLY A 73 -1.20 7.94 -2.69
C GLY A 73 -0.26 7.45 -3.80
N GLY A 74 -0.55 7.76 -5.07
CA GLY A 74 0.39 7.54 -6.16
C GLY A 74 1.62 8.44 -6.02
N ALA A 75 2.82 7.90 -6.29
CA ALA A 75 4.07 8.61 -6.03
C ALA A 75 4.12 10.01 -6.68
N LYS A 76 3.66 10.15 -7.94
CA LYS A 76 3.66 11.45 -8.63
C LYS A 76 2.72 12.46 -7.96
N GLN A 77 1.52 12.02 -7.56
CA GLN A 77 0.52 12.85 -6.89
C GLN A 77 1.00 13.24 -5.49
N LEU A 78 1.55 12.30 -4.74
CA LEU A 78 2.06 12.54 -3.41
C LEU A 78 3.22 13.55 -3.43
N ILE A 79 4.15 13.41 -4.38
CA ILE A 79 5.24 14.38 -4.59
C ILE A 79 4.67 15.77 -4.85
N ARG A 80 3.66 15.89 -5.73
CA ARG A 80 3.03 17.18 -6.02
C ARG A 80 2.35 17.78 -4.79
N VAL A 81 1.61 16.98 -4.02
CA VAL A 81 0.92 17.44 -2.80
C VAL A 81 1.91 17.90 -1.74
N LEU A 82 3.01 17.17 -1.55
CA LEU A 82 3.98 17.45 -0.48
C LEU A 82 5.03 18.50 -0.83
N THR A 83 5.40 18.61 -2.11
CA THR A 83 6.53 19.44 -2.56
C THR A 83 6.16 20.53 -3.55
N GLY A 84 4.95 20.48 -4.13
CA GLY A 84 4.55 21.33 -5.25
C GLY A 84 5.18 20.95 -6.60
N LYS A 85 6.13 20.00 -6.63
CA LYS A 85 6.78 19.55 -7.88
C LYS A 85 5.87 18.60 -8.65
N GLU A 86 5.68 18.87 -9.93
CA GLU A 86 5.00 17.97 -10.85
C GLU A 86 6.03 17.11 -11.59
N VAL A 87 5.83 15.78 -11.58
CA VAL A 87 6.71 14.84 -12.28
C VAL A 87 6.16 14.59 -13.68
N PRO A 88 6.84 15.06 -14.76
CA PRO A 88 6.38 14.83 -16.12
C PRO A 88 6.22 13.34 -16.45
N ALA A 89 5.44 13.03 -17.50
CA ALA A 89 5.31 11.65 -17.96
C ALA A 89 6.66 11.05 -18.40
N SER A 90 7.50 11.86 -19.05
CA SER A 90 8.79 11.46 -19.63
C SER A 90 9.98 11.43 -18.66
N LYS A 91 9.79 11.85 -17.40
CA LYS A 91 10.88 11.96 -16.42
C LYS A 91 10.63 11.12 -15.17
N ARG A 92 11.71 10.71 -14.52
CA ARG A 92 11.68 10.06 -13.21
C ARG A 92 11.71 11.11 -12.10
N SER A 93 11.11 10.80 -10.95
CA SER A 93 11.12 11.72 -9.79
C SER A 93 12.54 11.96 -9.27
N THR A 94 13.45 10.99 -9.44
CA THR A 94 14.87 11.10 -9.08
C THR A 94 15.59 12.19 -9.85
N GLU A 95 15.21 12.44 -11.10
CA GLU A 95 15.74 13.56 -11.90
C GLU A 95 15.32 14.93 -11.34
N LEU A 96 14.29 14.97 -10.49
CA LEU A 96 13.84 16.17 -9.77
C LEU A 96 14.37 16.23 -8.33
N GLY A 97 15.29 15.32 -7.98
CA GLY A 97 15.85 15.18 -6.63
C GLY A 97 14.82 14.69 -5.60
N VAL A 98 13.82 13.91 -6.02
CA VAL A 98 12.80 13.36 -5.11
C VAL A 98 12.70 11.86 -5.28
N GLN A 99 12.86 11.13 -4.19
CA GLN A 99 12.64 9.71 -4.12
C GLN A 99 11.49 9.41 -3.16
N CYS A 100 10.52 8.62 -3.63
CA CYS A 100 9.37 8.19 -2.85
C CYS A 100 9.50 6.70 -2.54
N PHE A 101 9.23 6.32 -1.30
CA PHE A 101 9.23 4.92 -0.86
C PHE A 101 7.94 4.61 -0.11
N ASN A 102 7.45 3.38 -0.23
CA ASN A 102 6.38 2.89 0.61
C ASN A 102 6.91 2.58 2.02
N VAL A 103 6.10 2.82 3.05
CA VAL A 103 6.47 2.60 4.46
C VAL A 103 6.90 1.16 4.76
N GLY A 104 6.25 0.17 4.13
CA GLY A 104 6.63 -1.24 4.26
C GLY A 104 8.01 -1.55 3.67
N THR A 105 8.44 -0.81 2.66
CA THR A 105 9.80 -0.94 2.09
C THR A 105 10.84 -0.42 3.06
N VAL A 106 10.60 0.75 3.64
CA VAL A 106 11.51 1.37 4.62
C VAL A 106 11.62 0.52 5.88
N TYR A 107 10.49 0.04 6.39
CA TYR A 107 10.44 -0.91 7.50
C TYR A 107 11.25 -2.18 7.21
N SER A 108 11.02 -2.81 6.06
CA SER A 108 11.71 -4.04 5.68
C SER A 108 13.22 -3.85 5.55
N ALA A 109 13.66 -2.70 5.04
CA ALA A 109 15.08 -2.41 4.91
C ALA A 109 15.74 -2.22 6.28
N TYR A 110 15.05 -1.59 7.23
CA TYR A 110 15.53 -1.53 8.62
C TYR A 110 15.66 -2.93 9.22
N ARG A 111 14.66 -3.81 9.04
CA ARG A 111 14.74 -5.21 9.51
C ARG A 111 15.95 -5.95 8.96
N ALA A 112 16.18 -5.82 7.65
CA ALA A 112 17.29 -6.48 6.98
C ALA A 112 18.65 -5.97 7.48
N LEU A 113 18.81 -4.66 7.67
CA LEU A 113 20.09 -4.06 8.03
C LEU A 113 20.40 -4.16 9.52
N ALA A 114 19.41 -3.95 10.40
CA ALA A 114 19.60 -3.97 11.84
C ALA A 114 19.60 -5.39 12.44
N PHE A 115 18.86 -6.32 11.83
CA PHE A 115 18.66 -7.67 12.40
C PHE A 115 19.05 -8.81 11.45
N GLY A 116 19.48 -8.51 10.22
CA GLY A 116 19.76 -9.54 9.22
C GLY A 116 18.50 -10.29 8.75
N GLU A 117 17.32 -9.71 8.96
CA GLU A 117 16.05 -10.35 8.65
C GLU A 117 15.55 -9.96 7.25
N PRO A 118 15.57 -10.87 6.25
CA PRO A 118 14.99 -10.59 4.95
C PRO A 118 13.46 -10.49 5.05
N VAL A 119 12.81 -10.08 3.96
CA VAL A 119 11.33 -10.02 3.93
C VAL A 119 10.75 -11.43 3.98
N ILE A 120 10.45 -11.91 5.19
CA ILE A 120 9.87 -13.24 5.45
C ILE A 120 8.37 -13.19 5.71
N SER A 121 7.85 -12.03 6.12
CA SER A 121 6.43 -11.77 6.36
C SER A 121 6.01 -10.42 5.83
N ARG A 122 4.70 -10.21 5.72
CA ARG A 122 4.11 -8.89 5.56
C ARG A 122 2.73 -8.81 6.19
N ILE A 123 2.29 -7.60 6.51
CA ILE A 123 0.91 -7.33 6.88
C ILE A 123 0.06 -7.34 5.60
N VAL A 124 -1.03 -8.12 5.63
CA VAL A 124 -2.00 -8.28 4.56
C VAL A 124 -3.37 -7.88 5.09
N THR A 125 -4.05 -6.98 4.39
CA THR A 125 -5.47 -6.69 4.66
C THR A 125 -6.34 -7.75 4.02
N LEU A 126 -7.10 -8.49 4.83
CA LEU A 126 -8.09 -9.46 4.37
C LEU A 126 -9.50 -8.90 4.65
N THR A 127 -10.27 -8.63 3.61
CA THR A 127 -11.52 -7.85 3.73
C THR A 127 -12.54 -8.17 2.63
N GLY A 128 -13.64 -7.42 2.57
CA GLY A 128 -14.73 -7.62 1.62
C GLY A 128 -15.82 -8.52 2.19
N ASN A 129 -16.28 -9.48 1.39
CA ASN A 129 -17.38 -10.40 1.72
C ASN A 129 -16.96 -11.53 2.67
N LEU A 130 -16.55 -11.15 3.87
CA LEU A 130 -16.02 -12.04 4.91
C LEU A 130 -16.79 -11.86 6.22
N GLU A 131 -16.88 -12.90 7.05
CA GLU A 131 -17.40 -12.75 8.42
C GLU A 131 -16.37 -12.09 9.34
N ARG A 132 -15.07 -12.27 9.08
CA ARG A 132 -13.98 -11.85 9.96
C ARG A 132 -12.91 -11.01 9.24
N PRO A 133 -13.26 -9.87 8.62
CA PRO A 133 -12.28 -9.01 7.96
C PRO A 133 -11.30 -8.43 8.99
N ARG A 134 -9.99 -8.47 8.70
CA ARG A 134 -8.92 -7.87 9.51
C ARG A 134 -7.56 -7.87 8.79
N ASN A 135 -6.56 -7.26 9.42
CA ASN A 135 -5.18 -7.36 9.00
C ASN A 135 -4.48 -8.56 9.65
N TRP A 136 -3.65 -9.27 8.89
CA TRP A 136 -2.86 -10.41 9.35
C TRP A 136 -1.39 -10.20 8.98
N GLU A 137 -0.47 -10.54 9.87
CA GLU A 137 0.92 -10.73 9.48
C GLU A 137 1.12 -12.15 8.97
N VAL A 138 1.46 -12.29 7.70
CA VAL A 138 1.48 -13.57 6.98
C VAL A 138 2.87 -13.82 6.43
N ARG A 139 3.33 -15.07 6.49
CA ARG A 139 4.60 -15.49 5.90
C ARG A 139 4.50 -15.51 4.38
N LEU A 140 5.58 -15.10 3.73
CA LEU A 140 5.67 -15.28 2.29
C LEU A 140 5.72 -16.77 1.97
N GLY A 141 4.95 -17.20 0.97
CA GLY A 141 4.78 -18.61 0.62
C GLY A 141 3.52 -19.26 1.19
N THR A 142 2.85 -18.66 2.19
CA THR A 142 1.57 -19.20 2.71
C THR A 142 0.54 -19.28 1.57
N PRO A 143 -0.12 -20.44 1.34
CA PRO A 143 -1.15 -20.55 0.31
C PRO A 143 -2.31 -19.58 0.56
N LEU A 144 -2.82 -18.94 -0.49
CA LEU A 144 -3.91 -17.97 -0.34
C LEU A 144 -5.18 -18.61 0.23
N HIS A 145 -5.49 -19.85 -0.11
CA HIS A 145 -6.66 -20.53 0.45
C HIS A 145 -6.61 -20.65 1.98
N GLU A 146 -5.43 -20.88 2.58
CA GLU A 146 -5.26 -20.93 4.03
C GLU A 146 -5.51 -19.56 4.66
N LEU A 147 -4.95 -18.50 4.07
CA LEU A 147 -5.17 -17.13 4.52
C LEU A 147 -6.65 -16.75 4.42
N LEU A 148 -7.30 -17.06 3.30
CA LEU A 148 -8.70 -16.73 3.04
C LEU A 148 -9.65 -17.43 4.02
N ALA A 149 -9.36 -18.69 4.38
CA ALA A 149 -10.13 -19.44 5.36
C ALA A 149 -10.20 -18.73 6.74
N LEU A 150 -9.15 -18.00 7.13
CA LEU A 150 -9.15 -17.20 8.38
C LEU A 150 -10.20 -16.09 8.37
N GLY A 151 -10.48 -15.54 7.19
CA GLY A 151 -11.48 -14.50 6.98
C GLY A 151 -12.92 -15.01 7.07
N LYS A 152 -13.13 -16.32 6.94
CA LYS A 152 -14.45 -16.96 6.80
C LYS A 152 -15.29 -16.31 5.69
N PRO A 153 -15.01 -16.63 4.41
CA PRO A 153 -15.80 -16.13 3.29
C PRO A 153 -17.26 -16.50 3.44
N LYS A 154 -18.16 -15.56 3.11
CA LYS A 154 -19.60 -15.84 3.12
C LYS A 154 -19.98 -16.67 1.90
N ASP A 155 -21.11 -17.37 1.96
CA ASP A 155 -21.59 -18.28 0.92
C ASP A 155 -21.75 -17.62 -0.47
N ASP A 156 -22.07 -16.32 -0.53
CA ASP A 156 -22.24 -15.57 -1.78
C ASP A 156 -20.91 -14.98 -2.33
N THR A 157 -19.76 -15.41 -1.79
CA THR A 157 -18.44 -15.00 -2.30
C THR A 157 -18.14 -15.71 -3.62
N ASP A 158 -17.96 -14.96 -4.70
CA ASP A 158 -17.80 -15.51 -6.05
C ASP A 158 -16.37 -15.42 -6.59
N ARG A 159 -15.56 -14.50 -6.06
CA ARG A 159 -14.17 -14.31 -6.49
C ARG A 159 -13.33 -13.58 -5.43
N TYR A 160 -12.03 -13.57 -5.65
CA TYR A 160 -11.06 -12.87 -4.81
C TYR A 160 -10.21 -11.92 -5.65
N LEU A 161 -9.98 -10.72 -5.13
CA LEU A 161 -9.12 -9.71 -5.74
C LEU A 161 -7.84 -9.59 -4.92
N MET A 162 -6.67 -9.67 -5.55
CA MET A 162 -5.41 -9.28 -4.92
C MET A 162 -5.14 -7.80 -5.19
N GLY A 163 -4.86 -7.05 -4.14
CA GLY A 163 -4.76 -5.58 -4.16
C GLY A 163 -6.07 -4.92 -3.73
N GLY A 164 -6.27 -3.69 -4.18
CA GLY A 164 -7.54 -2.99 -3.99
C GLY A 164 -8.42 -2.97 -5.24
N PRO A 165 -9.60 -2.35 -5.17
CA PRO A 165 -10.57 -2.40 -6.26
C PRO A 165 -10.18 -1.60 -7.51
N MET A 166 -9.21 -0.68 -7.42
CA MET A 166 -8.80 0.19 -8.53
C MET A 166 -7.58 -0.35 -9.27
N MET A 167 -6.57 -0.85 -8.54
CA MET A 167 -5.32 -1.36 -9.13
C MET A 167 -5.13 -2.88 -9.01
N GLY A 168 -5.99 -3.55 -8.25
CA GLY A 168 -5.92 -4.99 -8.05
C GLY A 168 -6.43 -5.78 -9.24
N PHE A 169 -6.30 -7.10 -9.16
CA PHE A 169 -6.76 -8.03 -10.19
C PHE A 169 -7.43 -9.23 -9.55
N ALA A 170 -8.34 -9.85 -10.32
CA ALA A 170 -8.99 -11.09 -9.91
C ALA A 170 -7.98 -12.24 -9.91
N LEU A 171 -7.95 -13.00 -8.81
CA LEU A 171 -7.11 -14.17 -8.69
C LEU A 171 -7.67 -15.29 -9.59
N PRO A 172 -6.84 -15.89 -10.45
CA PRO A 172 -7.28 -17.01 -11.30
C PRO A 172 -7.50 -18.30 -10.50
N GLY A 173 -6.92 -18.40 -9.30
CA GLY A 173 -7.02 -19.52 -8.39
C GLY A 173 -6.40 -19.20 -7.03
N LEU A 174 -6.64 -20.06 -6.04
CA LEU A 174 -6.23 -19.85 -4.64
C LEU A 174 -5.00 -20.64 -4.21
N ASP A 175 -4.41 -21.41 -5.14
CA ASP A 175 -3.16 -22.16 -4.90
C ASP A 175 -1.93 -21.27 -4.97
N ALA A 176 -2.08 -20.03 -5.45
CA ALA A 176 -1.00 -19.07 -5.46
C ALA A 176 -0.57 -18.71 -4.02
N PRO A 177 0.73 -18.53 -3.78
CA PRO A 177 1.23 -18.13 -2.47
C PRO A 177 1.01 -16.64 -2.22
N VAL A 178 0.95 -16.28 -0.95
CA VAL A 178 1.17 -14.91 -0.48
C VAL A 178 2.61 -14.52 -0.84
N VAL A 179 2.75 -13.42 -1.58
CA VAL A 179 4.04 -12.89 -2.02
C VAL A 179 4.25 -11.47 -1.50
N LYS A 180 5.44 -10.91 -1.70
CA LYS A 180 5.74 -9.54 -1.27
C LYS A 180 4.78 -8.49 -1.84
N ALA A 181 4.09 -8.77 -2.94
CA ALA A 181 3.12 -7.85 -3.55
C ALA A 181 1.71 -7.96 -2.92
N THR A 182 1.43 -8.99 -2.12
CA THR A 182 0.11 -9.27 -1.54
C THR A 182 -0.18 -8.36 -0.34
N ASN A 183 -0.49 -7.09 -0.59
CA ASN A 183 -0.82 -6.11 0.46
C ASN A 183 -2.28 -6.21 0.95
N CYS A 184 -3.18 -6.63 0.07
CA CYS A 184 -4.61 -6.72 0.32
C CYS A 184 -5.19 -7.90 -0.46
N VAL A 185 -6.17 -8.58 0.12
CA VAL A 185 -7.02 -9.55 -0.57
C VAL A 185 -8.47 -9.25 -0.20
N ILE A 186 -9.30 -9.04 -1.22
CA ILE A 186 -10.72 -8.72 -1.08
C ILE A 186 -11.53 -9.93 -1.55
N ALA A 187 -12.33 -10.49 -0.65
CA ALA A 187 -13.41 -11.40 -1.05
C ALA A 187 -14.53 -10.57 -1.69
N ALA A 188 -14.90 -10.88 -2.91
CA ALA A 188 -15.93 -10.15 -3.64
C ALA A 188 -17.21 -10.98 -3.72
N SER A 189 -18.33 -10.28 -3.82
CA SER A 189 -19.64 -10.84 -4.14
C SER A 189 -20.29 -10.03 -5.26
N PRO A 190 -21.30 -10.57 -5.96
CA PRO A 190 -22.02 -9.85 -7.02
C PRO A 190 -22.66 -8.54 -6.54
N THR A 191 -22.99 -8.43 -5.26
CA THR A 191 -23.60 -7.23 -4.67
C THR A 191 -22.58 -6.13 -4.41
N MET A 192 -21.36 -6.48 -4.02
CA MET A 192 -20.27 -5.53 -3.79
C MET A 192 -19.57 -5.12 -5.07
N PHE A 193 -19.37 -6.08 -5.97
CA PHE A 193 -18.70 -5.91 -7.24
C PHE A 193 -19.61 -6.48 -8.33
N PRO A 194 -20.54 -5.67 -8.86
CA PRO A 194 -21.43 -6.12 -9.93
C PRO A 194 -20.62 -6.51 -11.17
N PRO A 195 -21.15 -7.42 -12.01
CA PRO A 195 -20.54 -7.73 -13.28
C PRO A 195 -20.44 -6.46 -14.13
N ASN A 196 -19.41 -6.41 -14.98
CA ASN A 196 -19.28 -5.33 -15.95
C ASN A 196 -20.54 -5.24 -16.82
N PRO A 197 -20.95 -4.03 -17.22
CA PRO A 197 -21.99 -3.89 -18.22
C PRO A 197 -21.58 -4.66 -19.49
N PRO A 198 -22.56 -5.15 -20.27
CA PRO A 198 -22.27 -5.83 -21.52
C PRO A 198 -21.39 -4.96 -22.43
N GLU A 199 -20.49 -5.61 -23.17
CA GLU A 199 -19.58 -4.93 -24.08
C GLU A 199 -20.38 -4.05 -25.06
N MET A 200 -20.00 -2.78 -25.14
CA MET A 200 -20.61 -1.83 -26.06
C MET A 200 -19.91 -1.89 -27.42
N PRO A 201 -20.60 -1.63 -28.54
CA PRO A 201 -19.98 -1.59 -29.86
C PRO A 201 -18.79 -0.62 -29.90
N CYS A 202 -17.69 -1.06 -30.53
CA CYS A 202 -16.50 -0.23 -30.71
C CYS A 202 -16.85 1.07 -31.48
N ILE A 203 -16.50 2.23 -30.90
CA ILE A 203 -16.71 3.54 -31.52
C ILE A 203 -15.62 3.92 -32.54
N ARG A 204 -14.66 3.01 -32.80
CA ARG A 204 -13.57 3.19 -33.77
C ARG A 204 -12.74 4.46 -33.56
N CYS A 205 -12.50 4.86 -32.30
CA CYS A 205 -11.76 6.08 -31.97
C CYS A 205 -10.24 6.00 -32.19
N GLY A 206 -9.70 4.81 -32.49
CA GLY A 206 -8.25 4.63 -32.72
C GLY A 206 -7.39 4.53 -31.46
N ALA A 207 -7.91 4.84 -30.27
CA ALA A 207 -7.12 4.85 -29.03
C ALA A 207 -6.47 3.50 -28.67
N CYS A 208 -7.05 2.37 -29.09
CA CYS A 208 -6.47 1.04 -28.88
C CYS A 208 -5.25 0.74 -29.78
N ALA A 209 -5.04 1.52 -30.84
CA ALA A 209 -3.90 1.36 -31.75
C ALA A 209 -2.72 2.27 -31.40
N GLU A 210 -2.87 3.15 -30.40
CA GLU A 210 -1.80 4.03 -29.89
C GLU A 210 -0.95 3.36 -28.81
N VAL A 211 -1.27 2.12 -28.43
CA VAL A 211 -0.67 1.38 -27.30
C VAL A 211 0.35 0.35 -27.80
#